data_AF-A0A8C6XLA0-F1
#
_entry.id   AF-A0A8C6XLA0-F1
#
_cell.length_a   1.000
_cell.length_b   1.000
_cell.length_c   1.000
_cell.angle_alpha   90.00
_cell.angle_beta   90.00
_cell.angle_gamma   90.00
#
_symmetry.space_group_name_H-M   'P 1'
#
loop_
_entity.id
_entity.type
_entity.pdbx_description
1 polymer ?
#
loop_
_entity_poly.entity_id
_entity_poly.type
_entity_poly.pdbx_seq_one_letter_code
_entity_poly.pdbx_strand_id
1 'polypeptide(L)'
;YMKQRDLNSFLWTIRRDPPAYLFGTIHVPYTRVWDFVPQNSKAAFQASSSVYFELDLTNPSTISGLANCQLLPHGENLQDVLPQDLYHRLKRHLEYVRLMLPHWMTPDQRGKGLYADYLFNAIAGNWERKRPVWVMLMVNSLTETDIRSRGVPVLDLHLAQEAERMKKGTGAVERVEEQCHPLNGLNFSQVLFALNQTLLQHESLRAGSWQAPYTTEDLIKHYNCGDLNAVIFNHDSSQLPNFINTTLPPHEQVTAQEIDKYFRQELIYKRNERMGKRVMALLRENTDKSFFFAFGAGRTSMCFLLISTWDGIINFIF
;
A
#
# COMPACT_ATOMS: atom_id res chain seq x y z
N TYR A 1 -1.03 29.82 10.12
CA TYR A 1 -2.17 28.89 10.11
C TYR A 1 -2.97 29.11 8.83
N MET A 2 -2.84 28.22 7.83
CA MET A 2 -3.71 28.26 6.65
C MET A 2 -5.12 27.81 7.05
N LYS A 3 -6.16 28.47 6.53
CA LYS A 3 -7.54 28.02 6.78
C LYS A 3 -7.77 26.74 5.98
N GLN A 4 -8.59 25.81 6.48
CA GLN A 4 -8.92 24.54 5.79
C GLN A 4 -9.42 24.74 4.33
N ARG A 5 -9.96 25.92 4.00
CA ARG A 5 -10.39 26.28 2.64
C ARG A 5 -9.26 26.44 1.63
N ASP A 6 -8.01 26.63 2.10
CA ASP A 6 -6.83 26.89 1.25
C ASP A 6 -5.99 25.63 1.01
N LEU A 7 -6.33 24.50 1.66
CA LEU A 7 -5.60 23.24 1.54
C LEU A 7 -6.18 22.36 0.43
N ASN A 8 -5.32 21.62 -0.27
CA ASN A 8 -5.76 20.65 -1.27
C ASN A 8 -6.60 19.56 -0.60
N SER A 9 -7.77 19.28 -1.17
CA SER A 9 -8.71 18.27 -0.65
C SER A 9 -8.53 16.89 -1.28
N PHE A 10 -7.58 16.76 -2.21
CA PHE A 10 -7.36 15.59 -3.06
C PHE A 10 -8.64 15.11 -3.76
N LEU A 11 -9.59 16.03 -3.97
CA LEU A 11 -10.88 15.77 -4.57
C LEU A 11 -10.95 16.44 -5.94
N TRP A 12 -11.19 15.63 -6.96
CA TRP A 12 -11.50 16.10 -8.31
C TRP A 12 -12.96 15.83 -8.62
N THR A 13 -13.60 16.80 -9.28
CA THR A 13 -14.98 16.66 -9.75
C THR A 13 -14.97 16.43 -11.26
N ILE A 14 -15.58 15.33 -11.70
CA ILE A 14 -15.91 15.07 -13.09
C ILE A 14 -17.24 15.77 -13.37
N ARG A 15 -17.23 16.74 -14.29
CA ARG A 15 -18.43 17.52 -14.64
C ARG A 15 -19.44 16.65 -15.39
N ARG A 16 -20.51 16.26 -14.70
CA ARG A 16 -21.70 15.56 -15.21
C ARG A 16 -22.86 15.73 -14.21
N ASP A 17 -24.06 15.34 -14.62
CA ASP A 17 -25.25 15.30 -13.76
C ASP A 17 -25.87 13.88 -13.80
N PRO A 18 -26.01 13.19 -12.66
CA PRO A 18 -25.46 13.51 -11.33
C PRO A 18 -23.92 13.49 -11.29
N PRO A 19 -23.27 14.16 -10.31
CA PRO A 19 -21.82 14.37 -10.30
C PRO A 19 -21.03 13.09 -10.02
N ALA A 20 -19.76 13.07 -10.48
CA ALA A 20 -18.80 12.04 -10.11
C ALA A 20 -17.53 12.67 -9.53
N TYR A 21 -16.96 12.02 -8.52
CA TYR A 21 -15.79 12.51 -7.79
C TYR A 21 -14.67 11.48 -7.80
N LEU A 22 -13.43 11.96 -7.86
CA LEU A 22 -12.23 11.16 -7.64
C LEU A 22 -11.53 11.71 -6.41
N PHE A 23 -11.31 10.87 -5.41
CA PHE A 23 -10.71 11.23 -4.14
C PHE A 23 -9.43 10.44 -3.90
N GLY A 24 -8.35 11.17 -3.62
CA GLY A 24 -7.03 10.62 -3.33
C GLY A 24 -6.92 10.10 -1.90
N THR A 25 -6.83 8.78 -1.72
CA THR A 25 -6.56 8.09 -0.45
C THR A 25 -5.07 7.79 -0.27
N ILE A 26 -4.68 7.43 0.95
CA ILE A 26 -3.38 6.82 1.27
C ILE A 26 -3.64 5.64 2.22
N HIS A 27 -2.91 4.55 2.09
CA HIS A 27 -3.14 3.34 2.91
C HIS A 27 -2.47 3.46 4.28
N VAL A 28 -3.06 4.31 5.11
CA VAL A 28 -2.68 4.51 6.51
C VAL A 28 -3.94 4.43 7.38
N PRO A 29 -3.83 4.19 8.69
CA PRO A 29 -4.99 4.11 9.58
C PRO A 29 -5.90 5.34 9.45
N TYR A 30 -7.20 5.11 9.25
CA TYR A 30 -8.15 6.20 8.98
C TYR A 30 -8.16 7.24 10.12
N THR A 31 -7.94 6.83 11.36
CA THR A 31 -7.89 7.72 12.54
C THR A 31 -6.77 8.76 12.48
N ARG A 32 -5.74 8.54 11.65
CA ARG A 32 -4.60 9.46 11.50
C ARG A 32 -4.86 10.56 10.46
N VAL A 33 -5.87 10.40 9.61
CA VAL A 33 -6.11 11.25 8.43
C VAL A 33 -7.54 11.76 8.32
N TRP A 34 -8.53 11.00 8.77
CA TRP A 34 -9.96 11.29 8.54
C TRP A 34 -10.39 12.65 9.09
N ASP A 35 -9.90 13.05 10.26
CA ASP A 35 -10.23 14.34 10.86
C ASP A 35 -9.65 15.52 10.07
N PHE A 36 -8.57 15.29 9.32
CA PHE A 36 -7.92 16.28 8.46
C PHE A 36 -8.51 16.33 7.05
N VAL A 37 -9.24 15.29 6.62
CA VAL A 37 -9.93 15.28 5.32
C VAL A 37 -10.93 16.45 5.24
N PRO A 38 -10.80 17.34 4.23
CA PRO A 38 -11.67 18.50 4.08
C PRO A 38 -13.16 18.18 3.92
N GLN A 39 -14.01 19.10 4.40
CA GLN A 39 -15.46 18.90 4.44
C GLN A 39 -16.10 18.72 3.06
N ASN A 40 -15.52 19.30 2.00
CA ASN A 40 -16.00 19.10 0.62
C ASN A 40 -15.83 17.64 0.17
N SER A 41 -14.73 16.96 0.54
CA SER A 41 -14.52 15.54 0.25
C SER A 41 -15.50 14.66 1.02
N LYS A 42 -15.73 14.97 2.31
CA LYS A 42 -16.74 14.28 3.14
C LYS A 42 -18.16 14.45 2.58
N ALA A 43 -18.51 15.67 2.16
CA ALA A 43 -19.80 15.97 1.55
C ALA A 43 -19.98 15.25 0.20
N ALA A 44 -18.95 15.21 -0.64
CA ALA A 44 -18.97 14.45 -1.90
C ALA A 44 -19.20 12.95 -1.65
N PHE A 45 -18.50 12.36 -0.68
CA PHE A 45 -18.74 10.96 -0.28
C PHE A 45 -20.18 10.74 0.19
N GLN A 46 -20.71 11.63 1.03
CA GLN A 46 -22.08 11.56 1.54
C GLN A 46 -23.13 11.68 0.42
N ALA A 47 -22.92 12.58 -0.54
CA ALA A 47 -23.87 12.84 -1.64
C ALA A 47 -23.86 11.78 -2.75
N SER A 48 -22.78 10.98 -2.87
CA SER A 48 -22.69 9.96 -3.92
C SER A 48 -23.55 8.73 -3.63
N SER A 49 -24.31 8.26 -4.62
CA SER A 49 -25.09 7.02 -4.52
C SER A 49 -24.23 5.77 -4.62
N SER A 50 -23.12 5.86 -5.37
CA SER A 50 -22.19 4.75 -5.58
C SER A 50 -20.76 5.13 -5.20
N VAL A 51 -20.04 4.21 -4.58
CA VAL A 51 -18.65 4.36 -4.15
C VAL A 51 -17.82 3.23 -4.74
N TYR A 52 -16.72 3.56 -5.39
CA TYR A 52 -15.83 2.59 -6.04
C TYR A 52 -14.42 2.72 -5.50
N PHE A 53 -13.79 1.57 -5.25
CA PHE A 53 -12.43 1.46 -4.76
C PHE A 53 -11.53 0.81 -5.81
N GLU A 54 -10.24 0.77 -5.54
CA GLU A 54 -9.26 0.04 -6.35
C GLU A 54 -9.62 -1.45 -6.39
N LEU A 55 -9.76 -2.07 -5.22
CA LEU A 55 -10.20 -3.44 -5.03
C LEU A 55 -11.39 -3.53 -4.07
N ASP A 56 -12.16 -4.61 -4.19
CA ASP A 56 -13.27 -4.89 -3.29
C ASP A 56 -12.74 -5.64 -2.07
N LEU A 57 -12.37 -4.84 -1.08
CA LEU A 57 -11.72 -5.25 0.14
C LEU A 57 -12.70 -5.83 1.18
N THR A 58 -14.01 -5.76 0.95
CA THR A 58 -15.01 -6.39 1.84
C THR A 58 -15.41 -7.77 1.33
N ASN A 59 -15.10 -8.09 0.07
CA ASN A 59 -15.35 -9.39 -0.54
C ASN A 59 -14.28 -10.44 -0.18
N PRO A 60 -14.66 -11.55 0.51
CA PRO A 60 -13.73 -12.62 0.89
C PRO A 60 -12.98 -13.26 -0.28
N SER A 61 -13.56 -13.26 -1.48
CA SER A 61 -12.93 -13.83 -2.68
C SER A 61 -11.74 -12.99 -3.14
N THR A 62 -11.83 -11.66 -3.01
CA THR A 62 -10.71 -10.75 -3.27
C THR A 62 -9.57 -11.02 -2.29
N ILE A 63 -9.87 -11.15 -1.00
CA ILE A 63 -8.88 -11.46 0.04
C ILE A 63 -8.18 -12.78 -0.25
N SER A 64 -8.96 -13.83 -0.55
CA SER A 64 -8.43 -15.15 -0.86
C SER A 64 -7.57 -15.14 -2.12
N GLY A 65 -8.02 -14.45 -3.17
CA GLY A 65 -7.25 -14.28 -4.40
C GLY A 65 -5.90 -13.60 -4.16
N LEU A 66 -5.89 -12.51 -3.40
CA LEU A 66 -4.67 -11.81 -3.02
C LEU A 66 -3.73 -12.69 -2.18
N ALA A 67 -4.26 -13.44 -1.20
CA ALA A 67 -3.47 -14.36 -0.40
C ALA A 67 -2.84 -15.48 -1.25
N ASN A 68 -3.59 -16.03 -2.20
CA ASN A 68 -3.13 -17.12 -3.07
C ASN A 68 -2.00 -16.67 -4.01
N CYS A 69 -2.07 -15.45 -4.56
CA CYS A 69 -1.06 -14.98 -5.50
C CYS A 69 0.30 -14.65 -4.84
N GLN A 70 0.34 -14.58 -3.51
CA GLN A 70 1.60 -14.45 -2.76
C GLN A 70 2.43 -15.73 -2.75
N LEU A 71 1.80 -16.89 -2.99
CA LEU A 71 2.43 -18.18 -2.77
C LEU A 71 3.37 -18.54 -3.92
N LEU A 72 4.45 -19.26 -3.57
CA LEU A 72 5.30 -19.93 -4.53
C LEU A 72 4.48 -20.97 -5.32
N PRO A 73 4.73 -21.10 -6.63
CA PRO A 73 4.04 -22.09 -7.44
C PRO A 73 4.42 -23.51 -7.01
N HIS A 74 3.64 -24.50 -7.44
CA HIS A 74 3.91 -25.94 -7.26
C HIS A 74 4.14 -26.43 -5.81
N GLY A 75 3.83 -25.60 -4.81
CA GLY A 75 4.01 -25.98 -3.41
C GLY A 75 5.44 -25.79 -2.88
N GLU A 76 6.32 -25.15 -3.65
CA GLU A 76 7.72 -24.90 -3.29
C GLU A 76 7.87 -24.08 -1.99
N ASN A 77 9.08 -24.12 -1.44
CA ASN A 77 9.46 -23.37 -0.24
C ASN A 77 10.57 -22.35 -0.57
N LEU A 78 10.64 -21.27 0.19
CA LEU A 78 11.68 -20.24 0.05
C LEU A 78 13.09 -20.78 0.18
N GLN A 79 13.31 -21.79 1.02
CA GLN A 79 14.63 -22.41 1.18
C GLN A 79 15.13 -23.05 -0.13
N ASP A 80 14.21 -23.44 -1.03
CA ASP A 80 14.53 -24.13 -2.28
C ASP A 80 14.93 -23.14 -3.39
N VAL A 81 14.46 -21.89 -3.29
CA VAL A 81 14.68 -20.85 -4.30
C VAL A 81 15.71 -19.80 -3.88
N LEU A 82 15.83 -19.51 -2.58
CA LEU A 82 16.76 -18.49 -2.09
C LEU A 82 18.18 -19.05 -1.89
N PRO A 83 19.23 -18.23 -2.12
CA PRO A 83 20.57 -18.53 -1.64
C PRO A 83 20.56 -18.83 -0.13
N GLN A 84 21.35 -19.82 0.28
CA GLN A 84 21.34 -20.33 1.65
C GLN A 84 21.60 -19.22 2.68
N ASP A 85 22.57 -18.34 2.42
CA ASP A 85 22.91 -17.22 3.30
C ASP A 85 21.75 -16.21 3.45
N LEU A 86 21.07 -15.90 2.35
CA LEU A 86 19.95 -14.97 2.32
C LEU A 86 18.75 -15.52 3.09
N TYR A 87 18.42 -16.80 2.90
CA TYR A 87 17.36 -17.48 3.66
C TYR A 87 17.64 -17.47 5.17
N HIS A 88 18.87 -17.79 5.59
CA HIS A 88 19.24 -17.74 7.02
C HIS A 88 19.20 -16.31 7.59
N ARG A 89 19.62 -15.30 6.83
CA ARG A 89 19.51 -13.89 7.24
C ARG A 89 18.06 -13.46 7.44
N LEU A 90 17.19 -13.78 6.48
CA LEU A 90 15.75 -13.54 6.57
C LEU A 90 15.14 -14.22 7.80
N LYS A 91 15.44 -15.51 8.02
CA LYS A 91 14.93 -16.28 9.16
C LYS A 91 15.31 -15.62 10.49
N ARG A 92 16.59 -15.27 10.68
CA ARG A 92 17.06 -14.56 11.88
C ARG A 92 16.40 -13.19 12.05
N HIS A 93 16.12 -12.48 10.94
CA HIS A 93 15.40 -11.22 11.00
C HIS A 93 13.96 -11.40 11.50
N LEU A 94 13.24 -12.39 10.98
CA LEU A 94 11.86 -12.69 11.42
C LEU A 94 11.81 -13.20 12.87
N GLU A 95 12.80 -13.98 13.31
CA GLU A 95 12.96 -14.37 14.73
C GLU A 95 13.14 -13.15 15.63
N TYR A 96 13.98 -12.19 15.24
CA TYR A 96 14.12 -10.91 15.95
C TYR A 96 12.78 -10.15 16.01
N VAL A 97 12.08 -10.00 14.88
CA VAL A 97 10.79 -9.31 14.84
C VAL A 97 9.81 -9.96 15.80
N ARG A 98 9.72 -11.30 15.80
CA ARG A 98 8.85 -12.04 16.71
C ARG A 98 9.13 -11.75 18.19
N LEU A 99 10.41 -11.63 18.56
CA LEU A 99 10.82 -11.28 19.93
C LEU A 99 10.50 -9.82 20.30
N MET A 100 10.59 -8.91 19.33
CA MET A 100 10.33 -7.49 19.56
C MET A 100 8.85 -7.13 19.56
N LEU A 101 8.02 -7.90 18.86
CA LEU A 101 6.61 -7.59 18.63
C LEU A 101 5.84 -7.30 19.93
N PRO A 102 5.98 -8.06 21.04
CA PRO A 102 5.36 -7.69 22.31
C PRO A 102 5.70 -6.27 22.79
N HIS A 103 6.93 -5.80 22.59
CA HIS A 103 7.39 -4.48 23.03
C HIS A 103 6.88 -3.35 22.11
N TRP A 104 6.65 -3.64 20.83
CA TRP A 104 6.12 -2.70 19.86
C TRP A 104 4.60 -2.52 19.96
N MET A 105 3.87 -3.53 20.42
CA MET A 105 2.42 -3.45 20.59
C MET A 105 1.98 -2.44 21.65
N THR A 106 0.87 -1.76 21.38
CA THR A 106 0.25 -0.81 22.31
C THR A 106 -0.65 -1.53 23.34
N PRO A 107 -0.89 -0.93 24.51
CA PRO A 107 -1.86 -1.46 25.47
C PRO A 107 -3.26 -1.63 24.89
N ASP A 108 -3.70 -0.71 24.03
CA ASP A 108 -5.02 -0.75 23.39
C ASP A 108 -5.19 -1.95 22.47
N GLN A 109 -4.14 -2.33 21.71
CA GLN A 109 -4.16 -3.53 20.87
C GLN A 109 -4.37 -4.78 21.72
N ARG A 110 -3.66 -4.88 22.86
CA ARG A 110 -3.81 -6.01 23.80
C ARG A 110 -5.20 -6.03 24.43
N GLY A 111 -5.74 -4.87 24.80
CA GLY A 111 -7.10 -4.73 25.33
C GLY A 111 -8.19 -5.17 24.35
N LYS A 112 -7.92 -5.11 23.04
CA LYS A 112 -8.79 -5.63 21.96
C LYS A 112 -8.57 -7.12 21.65
N GLY A 113 -7.75 -7.82 22.43
CA GLY A 113 -7.46 -9.25 22.24
C GLY A 113 -6.43 -9.55 21.15
N LEU A 114 -5.68 -8.56 20.67
CA LEU A 114 -4.53 -8.81 19.78
C LEU A 114 -3.34 -9.22 20.64
N TYR A 115 -2.86 -10.45 20.43
CA TYR A 115 -1.65 -10.97 21.07
C TYR A 115 -0.49 -11.03 20.08
N ALA A 116 0.74 -10.96 20.60
CA ALA A 116 1.93 -10.85 19.75
C ALA A 116 2.08 -12.03 18.78
N ASP A 117 1.91 -13.27 19.24
CA ASP A 117 1.99 -14.44 18.37
C ASP A 117 0.85 -14.47 17.33
N TYR A 118 -0.35 -14.02 17.71
CA TYR A 118 -1.48 -13.92 16.78
C TYR A 118 -1.18 -12.90 15.68
N LEU A 119 -0.71 -11.70 16.05
CA LEU A 119 -0.37 -10.64 15.10
C LEU A 119 0.82 -11.04 14.21
N PHE A 120 1.85 -11.68 14.79
CA PHE A 120 2.95 -12.22 14.02
C PHE A 120 2.48 -13.26 12.99
N ASN A 121 1.65 -14.22 13.41
CA ASN A 121 1.13 -15.26 12.52
C ASN A 121 0.15 -14.73 11.50
N ALA A 122 -0.59 -13.66 11.81
CA ALA A 122 -1.37 -12.94 10.83
C ALA A 122 -0.42 -12.43 9.73
N ILE A 123 0.57 -11.61 10.06
CA ILE A 123 1.43 -10.92 9.06
C ILE A 123 2.42 -11.87 8.36
N ALA A 124 3.17 -12.62 9.16
CA ALA A 124 4.31 -13.42 8.73
C ALA A 124 4.06 -14.93 8.81
N GLY A 125 2.81 -15.36 9.07
CA GLY A 125 2.45 -16.77 9.00
C GLY A 125 2.75 -17.36 7.62
N ASN A 126 3.27 -18.59 7.62
CA ASN A 126 3.62 -19.32 6.40
C ASN A 126 4.53 -18.54 5.44
N TRP A 127 5.36 -17.62 5.95
CA TRP A 127 6.25 -16.81 5.12
C TRP A 127 7.13 -17.66 4.20
N GLU A 128 7.53 -18.85 4.64
CA GLU A 128 8.32 -19.83 3.87
C GLU A 128 7.66 -20.30 2.57
N ARG A 129 6.34 -20.14 2.44
CA ARG A 129 5.58 -20.50 1.24
C ARG A 129 5.32 -19.32 0.32
N LYS A 130 5.66 -18.09 0.74
CA LYS A 130 5.45 -16.87 -0.05
C LYS A 130 6.59 -16.69 -1.05
N ARG A 131 6.33 -16.03 -2.18
CA ARG A 131 7.39 -15.67 -3.15
C ARG A 131 8.31 -14.62 -2.53
N PRO A 132 9.60 -14.59 -2.90
CA PRO A 132 10.57 -13.67 -2.30
C PRO A 132 10.19 -12.18 -2.37
N VAL A 133 9.52 -11.73 -3.42
CA VAL A 133 9.05 -10.34 -3.55
C VAL A 133 8.01 -9.99 -2.48
N TRP A 134 7.09 -10.91 -2.15
CA TRP A 134 6.08 -10.70 -1.11
C TRP A 134 6.67 -10.73 0.28
N VAL A 135 7.72 -11.53 0.47
CA VAL A 135 8.50 -11.57 1.71
C VAL A 135 9.26 -10.27 1.92
N MET A 136 9.87 -9.73 0.86
CA MET A 136 10.52 -8.42 0.90
C MET A 136 9.55 -7.34 1.34
N LEU A 137 8.36 -7.28 0.73
CA LEU A 137 7.32 -6.33 1.13
C LEU A 137 6.86 -6.57 2.59
N MET A 138 6.67 -7.84 2.98
CA MET A 138 6.28 -8.21 4.34
C MET A 138 7.30 -7.72 5.36
N VAL A 139 8.61 -7.89 5.11
CA VAL A 139 9.68 -7.37 5.97
C VAL A 139 9.58 -5.85 6.13
N ASN A 140 9.29 -5.11 5.07
CA ASN A 140 9.13 -3.65 5.15
C ASN A 140 7.94 -3.20 6.02
N SER A 141 6.93 -4.07 6.20
CA SER A 141 5.76 -3.79 7.03
C SER A 141 5.88 -4.29 8.50
N LEU A 142 7.06 -4.78 8.89
CA LEU A 142 7.33 -5.38 10.20
C LEU A 142 8.21 -4.47 11.07
N THR A 143 7.98 -3.16 11.03
CA THR A 143 8.65 -2.18 11.90
C THR A 143 7.82 -1.87 13.16
N GLU A 144 8.44 -1.23 14.15
CA GLU A 144 7.73 -0.76 15.34
C GLU A 144 6.53 0.13 15.00
N THR A 145 6.73 1.09 14.09
CA THR A 145 5.69 2.04 13.66
C THR A 145 4.52 1.32 13.01
N ASP A 146 4.81 0.35 12.12
CA ASP A 146 3.76 -0.41 11.44
C ASP A 146 2.98 -1.27 12.44
N ILE A 147 3.68 -1.99 13.33
CA ILE A 147 3.05 -2.83 14.35
C ILE A 147 2.16 -2.01 15.28
N ARG A 148 2.58 -0.81 15.71
CA ARG A 148 1.77 0.08 16.55
C ARG A 148 0.44 0.49 15.90
N SER A 149 0.38 0.49 14.58
CA SER A 149 -0.79 0.90 13.79
C SER A 149 -1.77 -0.24 13.48
N ARG A 150 -1.37 -1.51 13.68
CA ARG A 150 -2.18 -2.69 13.35
C ARG A 150 -3.48 -2.75 14.15
N GLY A 151 -4.52 -3.31 13.53
CA GLY A 151 -5.86 -3.41 14.13
C GLY A 151 -6.72 -2.15 13.97
N VAL A 152 -6.24 -1.15 13.23
CA VAL A 152 -7.04 0.01 12.80
C VAL A 152 -7.21 -0.07 11.28
N PRO A 153 -8.44 -0.01 10.74
CA PRO A 153 -8.66 -0.01 9.30
C PRO A 153 -7.91 1.11 8.58
N VAL A 154 -7.33 0.80 7.42
CA VAL A 154 -6.82 1.85 6.52
C VAL A 154 -7.97 2.67 5.95
N LEU A 155 -7.69 3.90 5.50
CA LEU A 155 -8.71 4.84 5.01
C LEU A 155 -9.64 4.23 3.96
N ASP A 156 -9.11 3.46 3.01
CA ASP A 156 -9.86 2.82 1.93
C ASP A 156 -10.90 1.81 2.47
N LEU A 157 -10.47 0.94 3.39
CA LEU A 157 -11.34 -0.05 4.02
C LEU A 157 -12.38 0.64 4.91
N HIS A 158 -12.00 1.67 5.65
CA HIS A 158 -12.94 2.46 6.44
C HIS A 158 -14.04 3.08 5.57
N LEU A 159 -13.67 3.68 4.44
CA LEU A 159 -14.62 4.25 3.50
C LEU A 159 -15.53 3.18 2.86
N ALA A 160 -15.00 2.00 2.57
CA ALA A 160 -15.79 0.87 2.05
C ALA A 160 -16.84 0.41 3.07
N GLN A 161 -16.42 0.20 4.33
CA GLN A 161 -17.31 -0.15 5.44
C GLN A 161 -18.39 0.92 5.68
N GLU A 162 -18.02 2.20 5.63
CA GLU A 162 -18.98 3.29 5.76
C GLU A 162 -19.96 3.35 4.58
N ALA A 163 -19.51 3.07 3.36
CA ALA A 163 -20.38 3.01 2.19
C ALA A 163 -21.41 1.88 2.31
N GLU A 164 -21.00 0.70 2.77
CA GLU A 164 -21.90 -0.42 3.06
C GLU A 164 -22.88 -0.09 4.19
N ARG A 165 -22.41 0.50 5.28
CA ARG A 165 -23.24 0.96 6.41
C ARG A 165 -24.31 1.95 5.95
N MET A 166 -23.97 2.82 5.00
CA MET A 166 -24.87 3.79 4.38
C MET A 166 -25.73 3.20 3.25
N LYS A 167 -25.61 1.90 2.95
CA LYS A 167 -26.32 1.20 1.85
C LYS A 167 -26.09 1.84 0.48
N LYS A 168 -24.90 2.39 0.25
CA LYS A 168 -24.48 2.90 -1.06
C LYS A 168 -24.15 1.72 -1.98
N GLY A 169 -24.24 1.91 -3.30
CA GLY A 169 -23.71 0.92 -4.23
C GLY A 169 -22.19 0.88 -4.13
N THR A 170 -21.59 -0.28 -3.87
CA THR A 170 -20.12 -0.43 -3.79
C THR A 170 -19.58 -1.22 -4.97
N GLY A 171 -18.31 -1.01 -5.30
CA GLY A 171 -17.64 -1.78 -6.35
C GLY A 171 -16.13 -1.54 -6.41
N ALA A 172 -15.48 -2.27 -7.29
CA ALA A 172 -14.04 -2.19 -7.54
C ALA A 172 -13.75 -1.92 -9.00
N VAL A 173 -12.67 -1.20 -9.27
CA VAL A 173 -12.22 -0.90 -10.63
C VAL A 173 -11.16 -1.89 -11.11
N GLU A 174 -10.39 -2.48 -10.20
CA GLU A 174 -9.32 -3.43 -10.52
C GLU A 174 -9.69 -4.87 -10.17
N ARG A 175 -8.85 -5.79 -10.63
CA ARG A 175 -8.91 -7.22 -10.32
C ARG A 175 -7.69 -7.63 -9.53
N VAL A 176 -7.82 -8.72 -8.77
CA VAL A 176 -6.74 -9.28 -7.96
C VAL A 176 -5.48 -9.52 -8.79
N GLU A 177 -5.62 -10.10 -9.98
CA GLU A 177 -4.49 -10.46 -10.83
C GLU A 177 -3.68 -9.24 -11.26
N GLU A 178 -4.32 -8.08 -11.37
CA GLU A 178 -3.69 -6.82 -11.75
C GLU A 178 -2.83 -6.22 -10.64
N GLN A 179 -3.09 -6.58 -9.38
CA GLN A 179 -2.24 -6.24 -8.23
C GLN A 179 -1.08 -7.23 -8.08
N CYS A 180 -1.33 -8.49 -8.41
CA CYS A 180 -0.33 -9.56 -8.25
C CYS A 180 0.71 -9.59 -9.36
N HIS A 181 0.30 -9.34 -10.61
CA HIS A 181 1.16 -9.47 -11.79
C HIS A 181 2.42 -8.58 -11.73
N PRO A 182 2.33 -7.28 -11.36
CA PRO A 182 3.52 -6.44 -11.25
C PRO A 182 4.55 -6.99 -10.25
N LEU A 183 4.12 -7.60 -9.15
CA LEU A 183 5.06 -8.19 -8.18
C LEU A 183 5.64 -9.51 -8.68
N ASN A 184 4.76 -10.38 -9.17
CA ASN A 184 5.14 -11.72 -9.59
C ASN A 184 5.88 -11.76 -10.94
N GLY A 185 5.88 -10.65 -11.69
CA GLY A 185 6.51 -10.51 -13.00
C GLY A 185 7.95 -9.98 -12.97
N LEU A 186 8.49 -9.61 -11.80
CA LEU A 186 9.89 -9.24 -11.66
C LEU A 186 10.82 -10.41 -11.97
N ASN A 187 11.99 -10.09 -12.53
CA ASN A 187 13.04 -11.09 -12.73
C ASN A 187 13.51 -11.62 -11.37
N PHE A 188 13.74 -12.93 -11.27
CA PHE A 188 14.25 -13.55 -10.06
C PHE A 188 15.53 -12.88 -9.52
N SER A 189 16.49 -12.50 -10.38
CA SER A 189 17.72 -11.81 -9.96
C SER A 189 17.43 -10.43 -9.33
N GLN A 190 16.48 -9.69 -9.90
CA GLN A 190 16.01 -8.40 -9.37
C GLN A 190 15.34 -8.57 -8.01
N VAL A 191 14.55 -9.64 -7.83
CA VAL A 191 13.91 -9.94 -6.56
C VAL A 191 14.93 -10.31 -5.48
N LEU A 192 15.94 -11.12 -5.82
CA LEU A 192 17.03 -11.46 -4.89
C LEU A 192 17.80 -10.21 -4.45
N PHE A 193 18.13 -9.33 -5.41
CA PHE A 193 18.76 -8.05 -5.13
C PHE A 193 17.90 -7.21 -4.17
N ALA A 194 16.62 -7.02 -4.47
CA ALA A 194 15.73 -6.18 -3.68
C ALA A 194 15.51 -6.74 -2.26
N LEU A 195 15.36 -8.06 -2.10
CA LEU A 195 15.26 -8.71 -0.79
C LEU A 195 16.55 -8.58 0.02
N ASN A 196 17.71 -8.78 -0.61
CA ASN A 196 19.01 -8.62 0.05
C ASN A 196 19.21 -7.20 0.57
N GLN A 197 18.95 -6.19 -0.27
CA GLN A 197 19.05 -4.80 0.12
C GLN A 197 18.04 -4.40 1.21
N THR A 198 16.81 -4.93 1.14
CA THR A 198 15.81 -4.76 2.20
C THR A 198 16.33 -5.29 3.54
N LEU A 199 16.89 -6.49 3.57
CA LEU A 199 17.45 -7.04 4.81
C LEU A 199 18.65 -6.23 5.32
N LEU A 200 19.54 -5.76 4.45
CA LEU A 200 20.65 -4.88 4.83
C LEU A 200 20.18 -3.57 5.47
N GLN A 201 19.12 -2.97 4.91
CA GLN A 201 18.52 -1.75 5.46
C GLN A 201 17.93 -1.99 6.85
N HIS A 202 17.18 -3.08 7.02
CA HIS A 202 16.61 -3.46 8.32
C HIS A 202 17.66 -3.88 9.35
N GLU A 203 18.76 -4.49 8.92
CA GLU A 203 19.94 -4.75 9.75
C GLU A 203 20.58 -3.43 10.23
N SER A 204 20.72 -2.45 9.33
CA SER A 204 21.28 -1.13 9.65
C SER A 204 20.38 -0.30 10.57
N LEU A 205 19.05 -0.36 10.36
CA LEU A 205 18.04 0.20 11.25
C LEU A 205 18.20 -0.31 12.68
N ARG A 206 18.32 -1.63 12.85
CA ARG A 206 18.49 -2.26 14.17
C ARG A 206 19.81 -1.91 14.83
N ALA A 207 20.86 -1.74 14.04
CA ALA A 207 22.16 -1.29 14.53
C ALA A 207 22.17 0.20 14.89
N GLY A 208 21.10 0.96 14.59
CA GLY A 208 21.03 2.41 14.79
C GLY A 208 21.92 3.20 13.83
N SER A 209 22.48 2.56 12.79
CA SER A 209 23.40 3.17 11.82
C SER A 209 22.68 3.77 10.62
N TRP A 210 21.36 3.60 10.51
CA TRP A 210 20.55 4.15 9.44
C TRP A 210 19.25 4.76 9.98
N GLN A 211 18.89 5.92 9.44
CA GLN A 211 17.58 6.53 9.61
C GLN A 211 16.91 6.63 8.24
N ALA A 212 15.62 6.34 8.21
CA ALA A 212 14.87 6.48 6.98
C ALA A 212 14.86 7.94 6.55
N PRO A 213 15.24 8.25 5.30
CA PRO A 213 15.11 9.62 4.81
C PRO A 213 13.64 10.05 4.76
N TYR A 214 12.72 9.06 4.77
CA TYR A 214 11.30 9.27 4.65
C TYR A 214 10.51 8.17 5.39
N THR A 215 9.48 8.56 6.14
CA THR A 215 8.66 7.64 6.94
C THR A 215 7.16 7.75 6.62
N THR A 216 6.38 6.73 7.02
CA THR A 216 4.91 6.78 6.98
C THR A 216 4.34 7.98 7.79
N GLU A 217 5.04 8.40 8.85
CA GLU A 217 4.66 9.58 9.62
C GLU A 217 4.81 10.87 8.83
N ASP A 218 5.86 10.98 8.02
CA ASP A 218 6.01 12.08 7.07
C ASP A 218 4.87 12.05 6.05
N LEU A 219 4.42 10.87 5.61
CA LEU A 219 3.35 10.73 4.60
C LEU A 219 2.02 11.24 5.14
N ILE A 220 1.69 10.81 6.35
CA ILE A 220 0.51 11.27 7.08
C ILE A 220 0.56 12.79 7.26
N LYS A 221 1.70 13.32 7.70
CA LYS A 221 1.88 14.76 7.93
C LYS A 221 1.66 15.56 6.65
N HIS A 222 2.27 15.14 5.56
CA HIS A 222 2.17 15.82 4.27
C HIS A 222 0.76 15.71 3.66
N TYR A 223 0.12 14.54 3.75
CA TYR A 223 -1.26 14.36 3.36
C TYR A 223 -2.20 15.27 4.16
N ASN A 224 -2.06 15.31 5.48
CA ASN A 224 -2.88 16.16 6.35
C ASN A 224 -2.65 17.66 6.10
N CYS A 225 -1.47 18.04 5.62
CA CYS A 225 -1.16 19.40 5.18
C CYS A 225 -1.65 19.72 3.76
N GLY A 226 -2.30 18.78 3.05
CA GLY A 226 -2.74 18.99 1.67
C GLY A 226 -1.59 19.12 0.67
N ASP A 227 -0.37 18.69 1.02
CA ASP A 227 0.80 18.77 0.15
C ASP A 227 1.56 17.45 0.10
N LEU A 228 1.35 16.74 -1.01
CA LEU A 228 2.02 15.50 -1.33
C LEU A 228 3.25 15.69 -2.24
N ASN A 229 3.54 16.92 -2.69
CA ASN A 229 4.63 17.18 -3.64
C ASN A 229 6.00 16.83 -3.06
N ALA A 230 6.23 17.21 -1.81
CA ALA A 230 7.48 16.98 -1.10
C ALA A 230 7.79 15.49 -0.83
N VAL A 231 6.77 14.63 -0.92
CA VAL A 231 6.84 13.21 -0.54
C VAL A 231 6.90 12.29 -1.74
N ILE A 232 5.92 12.45 -2.62
CA ILE A 232 5.58 11.46 -3.63
C ILE A 232 6.41 11.68 -4.90
N PHE A 233 6.97 12.89 -5.06
CA PHE A 233 7.51 13.34 -6.34
C PHE A 233 8.97 13.77 -6.27
N ASN A 234 9.53 13.95 -5.06
CA ASN A 234 10.97 14.16 -4.86
C ASN A 234 11.73 12.84 -4.60
N HIS A 235 11.02 11.76 -4.30
CA HIS A 235 11.53 10.40 -4.36
C HIS A 235 10.96 9.78 -5.64
N ASP A 236 11.83 9.31 -6.53
CA ASP A 236 11.40 8.62 -7.75
C ASP A 236 10.34 7.59 -7.40
N SER A 237 9.20 7.70 -8.06
CA SER A 237 7.87 7.22 -7.69
C SER A 237 7.70 5.71 -7.43
N SER A 238 8.76 4.90 -7.42
CA SER A 238 8.71 3.55 -6.88
C SER A 238 9.10 3.59 -5.41
N GLN A 239 8.17 3.21 -4.53
CA GLN A 239 8.44 2.96 -3.11
C GLN A 239 9.26 1.67 -2.91
N LEU A 240 10.21 1.41 -3.79
CA LEU A 240 11.34 0.58 -3.43
C LEU A 240 12.07 1.31 -2.30
N PRO A 241 12.55 0.60 -1.27
CA PRO A 241 13.42 1.24 -0.29
C PRO A 241 14.51 1.99 -1.05
N ASN A 242 14.64 3.29 -0.79
CA ASN A 242 15.63 4.15 -1.43
C ASN A 242 17.01 3.49 -1.31
N PHE A 243 17.41 2.72 -2.32
CA PHE A 243 18.70 2.01 -2.33
C PHE A 243 19.88 2.99 -2.47
N ILE A 244 19.60 4.29 -2.47
CA ILE A 244 20.46 5.39 -2.93
C ILE A 244 21.37 5.92 -1.81
N ASN A 245 21.23 5.49 -0.55
CA ASN A 245 22.10 5.95 0.55
C ASN A 245 23.34 5.07 0.80
N THR A 246 23.43 3.90 0.17
CA THR A 246 24.68 3.13 0.06
C THR A 246 25.25 3.38 -1.33
N THR A 247 26.55 3.63 -1.45
CA THR A 247 27.28 3.66 -2.73
C THR A 247 27.26 2.26 -3.34
N LEU A 248 26.11 1.87 -3.88
CA LEU A 248 25.91 0.61 -4.56
C LEU A 248 26.97 0.49 -5.67
N PRO A 249 27.55 -0.69 -5.87
CA PRO A 249 28.35 -0.96 -7.06
C PRO A 249 27.56 -0.60 -8.34
N PRO A 250 28.24 -0.20 -9.44
CA PRO A 250 27.55 0.23 -10.66
C PRO A 250 26.49 -0.75 -11.18
N HIS A 251 26.73 -2.05 -11.09
CA HIS A 251 25.78 -3.08 -11.54
C HIS A 251 24.50 -3.14 -10.69
N GLU A 252 24.62 -2.89 -9.38
CA GLU A 252 23.48 -2.83 -8.46
C GLU A 252 22.66 -1.56 -8.68
N GLN A 253 23.31 -0.43 -9.02
CA GLN A 253 22.62 0.80 -9.40
C GLN A 253 21.76 0.60 -10.66
N VAL A 254 22.31 -0.05 -11.68
CA VAL A 254 21.56 -0.38 -12.91
C VAL A 254 20.37 -1.28 -12.57
N THR A 255 20.57 -2.32 -11.74
CA THR A 255 19.49 -3.21 -11.32
C THR A 255 18.39 -2.44 -10.59
N ALA A 256 18.73 -1.55 -9.66
CA ALA A 256 17.77 -0.71 -8.94
C ALA A 256 16.97 0.19 -9.91
N GLN A 257 17.63 0.82 -10.89
CA GLN A 257 16.98 1.65 -11.91
C GLN A 257 16.04 0.85 -12.81
N GLU A 258 16.39 -0.38 -13.16
CA GLU A 258 15.53 -1.26 -13.96
C GLU A 258 14.27 -1.67 -13.19
N ILE A 259 14.39 -1.98 -11.89
CA ILE A 259 13.24 -2.31 -11.03
C ILE A 259 12.33 -1.09 -10.89
N ASP A 260 12.89 0.10 -10.64
CA ASP A 260 12.11 1.35 -10.57
C ASP A 260 11.34 1.59 -11.88
N LYS A 261 12.04 1.53 -13.02
CA LYS A 261 11.44 1.71 -14.35
C LYS A 261 10.32 0.71 -14.60
N TYR A 262 10.52 -0.55 -14.22
CA TYR A 262 9.52 -1.60 -14.37
C TYR A 262 8.27 -1.31 -13.54
N PHE A 263 8.42 -1.02 -12.24
CA PHE A 263 7.26 -0.72 -11.38
C PHE A 263 6.55 0.55 -11.80
N ARG A 264 7.28 1.58 -12.24
CA ARG A 264 6.69 2.78 -12.80
C ARG A 264 5.83 2.47 -14.04
N GLN A 265 6.29 1.56 -14.90
CA GLN A 265 5.51 1.15 -16.06
C GLN A 265 4.26 0.35 -15.67
N GLU A 266 4.38 -0.62 -14.77
CA GLU A 266 3.28 -1.52 -14.41
C GLU A 266 2.24 -0.86 -13.49
N LEU A 267 2.68 -0.18 -12.45
CA LEU A 267 1.83 0.37 -11.37
C LEU A 267 1.32 1.77 -11.63
N ILE A 268 2.01 2.54 -12.47
CA ILE A 268 1.58 3.90 -12.79
C ILE A 268 0.98 3.89 -14.19
N TYR A 269 1.78 3.74 -15.23
CA TYR A 269 1.29 3.97 -16.59
C TYR A 269 0.23 2.97 -17.05
N LYS A 270 0.54 1.66 -17.00
CA LYS A 270 -0.40 0.63 -17.46
C LYS A 270 -1.63 0.55 -16.56
N ARG A 271 -1.45 0.65 -15.24
CA ARG A 271 -2.54 0.64 -14.26
C ARG A 271 -3.51 1.80 -14.49
N ASN A 272 -2.99 3.03 -14.59
CA ASN A 272 -3.81 4.22 -14.79
C ASN A 272 -4.60 4.19 -16.08
N GLU A 273 -4.00 3.69 -17.17
CA GLU A 273 -4.69 3.52 -18.43
C GLU A 273 -5.89 2.57 -18.30
N ARG A 274 -5.70 1.40 -17.66
CA ARG A 274 -6.77 0.42 -17.44
C ARG A 274 -7.87 0.99 -16.53
N MET A 275 -7.50 1.61 -15.42
CA MET A 275 -8.46 2.20 -14.48
C MET A 275 -9.23 3.36 -15.10
N GLY A 276 -8.56 4.25 -15.84
CA GLY A 276 -9.22 5.35 -16.54
C GLY A 276 -10.27 4.85 -17.55
N LYS A 277 -9.95 3.81 -18.33
CA LYS A 277 -10.90 3.17 -19.25
C LYS A 277 -12.13 2.62 -18.51
N ARG A 278 -11.93 1.94 -17.38
CA ARG A 278 -13.03 1.35 -16.59
C ARG A 278 -13.87 2.38 -15.87
N VAL A 279 -13.26 3.43 -15.30
CA VAL A 279 -13.98 4.58 -14.74
C VAL A 279 -14.88 5.21 -15.82
N MET A 280 -14.34 5.45 -17.02
CA MET A 280 -15.12 6.00 -18.13
C MET A 280 -16.27 5.08 -18.56
N ALA A 281 -16.07 3.76 -18.58
CA ALA A 281 -17.13 2.80 -18.87
C ALA A 281 -18.24 2.85 -17.81
N LEU A 282 -17.88 2.79 -16.52
CA LEU A 282 -18.83 2.88 -15.39
C LEU A 282 -19.70 4.15 -15.46
N LEU A 283 -19.07 5.28 -15.76
CA LEU A 283 -19.76 6.57 -15.89
C LEU A 283 -20.73 6.60 -17.08
N ARG A 284 -20.39 5.96 -18.20
CA ARG A 284 -21.24 5.90 -19.40
C ARG A 284 -22.41 4.94 -19.25
N GLU A 285 -22.20 3.82 -18.57
CA GLU A 285 -23.23 2.79 -18.35
C GLU A 285 -24.24 3.18 -17.27
N ASN A 286 -23.91 4.16 -16.43
CA ASN A 286 -24.74 4.62 -15.31
C ASN A 286 -24.90 6.14 -15.35
N THR A 287 -25.70 6.63 -16.28
CA THR A 287 -25.93 8.06 -16.50
C THR A 287 -26.76 8.73 -15.39
N ASP A 288 -27.53 7.93 -14.65
CA ASP A 288 -28.49 8.33 -13.61
C ASP A 288 -27.93 8.31 -12.17
N LYS A 289 -26.66 7.93 -11.98
CA LYS A 289 -26.02 7.76 -10.67
C LYS A 289 -24.90 8.75 -10.43
N SER A 290 -24.75 9.16 -9.17
CA SER A 290 -23.56 9.88 -8.69
C SER A 290 -22.50 8.91 -8.18
N PHE A 291 -21.23 9.26 -8.40
CA PHE A 291 -20.09 8.37 -8.11
C PHE A 291 -19.08 9.04 -7.19
N PHE A 292 -18.49 8.24 -6.29
CA PHE A 292 -17.29 8.60 -5.54
C PHE A 292 -16.25 7.51 -5.74
N PHE A 293 -15.17 7.81 -6.45
CA PHE A 293 -14.03 6.92 -6.63
C PHE A 293 -12.98 7.25 -5.58
N ALA A 294 -12.62 6.29 -4.72
CA ALA A 294 -11.59 6.44 -3.69
C ALA A 294 -10.37 5.59 -4.07
N PHE A 295 -9.30 6.28 -4.42
CA PHE A 295 -8.14 5.76 -5.14
C PHE A 295 -6.86 6.40 -4.60
N GLY A 296 -5.71 5.73 -4.68
CA GLY A 296 -4.43 6.28 -4.21
C GLY A 296 -4.14 7.70 -4.74
N ALA A 297 -3.66 8.59 -3.87
CA ALA A 297 -3.46 10.00 -4.17
C ALA A 297 -2.31 10.27 -5.16
N GLY A 298 -2.55 11.13 -6.15
CA GLY A 298 -1.58 11.48 -7.21
C GLY A 298 -1.68 12.91 -7.76
N ARG A 299 -0.82 13.29 -8.73
CA ARG A 299 -0.75 14.66 -9.32
C ARG A 299 -1.63 14.83 -10.56
N THR A 300 -2.15 16.04 -10.78
CA THR A 300 -2.92 16.46 -11.96
C THR A 300 -2.12 16.50 -13.25
N SER A 301 -2.47 15.59 -14.18
CA SER A 301 -2.60 15.78 -15.64
C SER A 301 -3.16 14.47 -16.19
N MET A 302 -4.46 14.19 -16.00
CA MET A 302 -5.13 13.01 -16.57
C MET A 302 -4.43 11.65 -16.31
N CYS A 303 -3.74 11.53 -15.17
CA CYS A 303 -3.10 10.33 -14.66
C CYS A 303 -3.14 10.41 -13.14
N PHE A 304 -4.08 9.70 -12.51
CA PHE A 304 -4.06 9.48 -11.07
C PHE A 304 -2.79 8.68 -10.76
N LEU A 305 -1.75 9.25 -10.15
CA LEU A 305 -0.73 8.41 -9.54
C LEU A 305 -1.39 7.65 -8.39
N LEU A 306 -1.66 6.37 -8.59
CA LEU A 306 -2.21 5.51 -7.56
C LEU A 306 -1.05 4.98 -6.76
N ILE A 307 -0.84 5.60 -5.61
CA ILE A 307 0.09 5.10 -4.62
C ILE A 307 -0.67 4.05 -3.84
N SER A 308 -0.71 2.84 -4.40
CA SER A 308 -0.73 1.69 -3.53
C SER A 308 0.62 1.69 -2.82
N THR A 309 0.70 2.26 -1.61
CA THR A 309 1.79 1.85 -0.73
C THR A 309 1.70 0.33 -0.65
N TRP A 310 2.78 -0.37 -0.95
CA TRP A 310 2.79 -1.83 -0.87
C TRP A 310 2.47 -2.32 0.56
N ASP A 311 2.77 -1.48 1.54
CA ASP A 311 2.30 -1.59 2.92
C ASP A 311 0.79 -1.67 3.02
N GLY A 312 0.03 -1.04 2.12
CA GLY A 312 -1.42 -1.13 2.02
C GLY A 312 -1.91 -2.55 1.73
N ILE A 313 -1.30 -3.29 0.80
CA ILE A 313 -1.69 -4.67 0.51
C ILE A 313 -1.37 -5.60 1.68
N ILE A 314 -0.27 -5.36 2.40
CA ILE A 314 0.13 -6.19 3.56
C ILE A 314 -0.57 -5.80 4.87
N ASN A 315 -0.85 -4.52 5.09
CA ASN A 315 -1.74 -4.02 6.15
C ASN A 315 -3.21 -4.41 5.90
N PHE A 316 -3.52 -4.79 4.68
CA PHE A 316 -4.86 -5.18 4.28
C PHE A 316 -5.08 -6.70 4.33
N ILE A 317 -4.12 -7.50 3.87
CA ILE A 317 -4.22 -8.96 3.89
C ILE A 317 -3.97 -9.53 5.30
N PHE A 318 -3.27 -8.79 6.16
CA PHE A 318 -2.84 -9.26 7.48
C PHE A 318 -3.07 -8.23 8.59
#